data_AF-M9RE40-F1
#
_entry.id   AF-M9RE40-F1
#
_cell.length_a   1.000
_cell.length_b   1.000
_cell.length_c   1.000
_cell.angle_alpha   90.00
_cell.angle_beta   90.00
_cell.angle_gamma   90.00
#
_symmetry.space_group_name_H-M   'P 1'
#
loop_
_entity.id
_entity.type
_entity.pdbx_description
1 polymer ?
#
loop_
_entity_poly.entity_id
_entity_poly.type
_entity_poly.pdbx_seq_one_letter_code
_entity_poly.pdbx_strand_id
1 'polypeptide(L)'
;MRLKLFRAATLRKENNMGLQQNIEIENLVGAYPMCGKCGQTQIVRDAWAYWSLLTRSWTLKTVFDGFSCDNCGGEVTPIWKVDKTFRLKRIVRLNDALRRGQDKHNTVVITAGLQQFGEAYLASVCQAVAGFDQFCEANDPHQEHDFGAITIDGTKLFWKIDYFNLEMNAHSLDKANEDITHRVLTIMLASEY
;
A
#
# COMPACT_ATOMS: atom_id res chain seq x y z
N MET A 1 9.00 9.35 -37.66
CA MET A 1 9.68 8.14 -37.15
C MET A 1 11.00 8.53 -36.48
N ARG A 2 11.01 8.67 -35.15
CA ARG A 2 12.17 8.42 -34.27
C ARG A 2 11.72 8.56 -32.81
N LEU A 3 11.45 7.42 -32.18
CA LEU A 3 11.29 7.29 -30.73
C LEU A 3 12.60 7.70 -30.05
N LYS A 4 12.52 8.50 -28.98
CA LYS A 4 13.56 8.56 -27.94
C LYS A 4 12.94 8.10 -26.63
N LEU A 5 13.35 6.89 -26.23
CA LEU A 5 13.10 6.26 -24.94
C LEU A 5 13.69 7.12 -23.83
N PHE A 6 12.90 7.47 -22.82
CA PHE A 6 13.40 8.03 -21.55
C PHE A 6 13.29 6.97 -20.46
N ARG A 7 14.42 6.68 -19.81
CA ARG A 7 14.53 5.74 -18.69
C ARG A 7 14.04 6.43 -17.41
N ALA A 8 12.90 6.02 -16.88
CA ALA A 8 12.55 6.27 -15.48
C ALA A 8 13.54 5.53 -14.57
N ALA A 9 14.02 6.20 -13.51
CA ALA A 9 14.95 5.61 -12.57
C ALA A 9 14.27 4.51 -11.75
N THR A 10 14.56 3.26 -12.08
CA THR A 10 14.13 2.08 -11.33
C THR A 10 14.91 1.99 -10.02
N LEU A 11 14.22 1.98 -8.88
CA LEU A 11 14.86 1.64 -7.60
C LEU A 11 15.23 0.15 -7.61
N ARG A 12 16.52 -0.16 -7.78
CA ARG A 12 17.05 -1.52 -7.63
C ARG A 12 17.35 -1.79 -6.15
N LYS A 13 16.70 -2.77 -5.55
CA LYS A 13 17.22 -3.49 -4.38
C LYS A 13 17.73 -4.84 -4.88
N GLU A 14 18.92 -5.22 -4.44
CA GLU A 14 19.66 -6.38 -4.95
C GLU A 14 19.01 -7.72 -4.56
N ASN A 15 18.90 -8.58 -5.59
CA ASN A 15 18.55 -10.00 -5.71
C ASN A 15 18.38 -10.89 -4.46
N ASN A 16 17.25 -11.62 -4.45
CA ASN A 16 17.30 -13.06 -4.76
C ASN A 16 15.99 -13.57 -5.42
N MET A 17 16.16 -14.06 -6.66
CA MET A 17 15.32 -14.97 -7.45
C MET A 17 13.78 -14.78 -7.45
N GLY A 18 13.31 -13.83 -8.27
CA GLY A 18 11.93 -13.72 -8.75
C GLY A 18 11.86 -12.61 -9.79
N LEU A 19 11.11 -12.80 -10.88
CA LEU A 19 10.91 -11.77 -11.91
C LEU A 19 10.26 -10.53 -11.28
N GLN A 20 11.09 -9.56 -10.86
CA GLN A 20 10.63 -8.33 -10.23
C GLN A 20 10.04 -7.42 -11.31
N GLN A 21 8.71 -7.43 -11.41
CA GLN A 21 7.99 -6.44 -12.19
C GLN A 21 8.23 -5.08 -11.54
N ASN A 22 8.79 -4.12 -12.29
CA ASN A 22 9.11 -2.81 -11.75
C ASN A 22 7.93 -1.86 -12.00
N ILE A 23 7.36 -1.30 -10.93
CA ILE A 23 6.39 -0.22 -11.03
C ILE A 23 7.12 1.12 -11.16
N GLU A 24 6.68 1.95 -12.11
CA GLU A 24 7.23 3.30 -12.24
C GLU A 24 6.79 4.16 -11.04
N ILE A 25 7.69 5.03 -10.56
CA ILE A 25 7.44 5.83 -9.35
C ILE A 25 6.16 6.65 -9.45
N GLU A 26 5.85 7.18 -10.63
CA GLU A 26 4.64 7.97 -10.88
C GLU A 26 3.33 7.20 -10.69
N ASN A 27 3.38 5.87 -10.80
CA ASN A 27 2.23 4.98 -10.65
C ASN A 27 2.07 4.45 -9.22
N LEU A 28 2.98 4.79 -8.29
CA LEU A 28 2.83 4.45 -6.88
C LEU A 28 1.78 5.33 -6.21
N VAL A 29 0.99 4.74 -5.32
CA VAL A 29 0.08 5.49 -4.45
C VAL A 29 0.88 6.43 -3.55
N GLY A 30 0.51 7.71 -3.52
CA GLY A 30 1.27 8.74 -2.82
C GLY A 30 2.47 9.30 -3.60
N ALA A 31 2.60 8.95 -4.88
CA ALA A 31 3.51 9.65 -5.76
C ALA A 31 3.04 11.08 -6.02
N TYR A 32 3.99 12.01 -6.13
CA TYR A 32 3.72 13.40 -6.48
C TYR A 32 4.85 13.98 -7.34
N PRO A 33 4.52 14.89 -8.27
CA PRO A 33 5.52 15.55 -9.10
C PRO A 33 6.16 16.72 -8.35
N MET A 34 7.43 16.97 -8.64
CA MET A 34 8.12 18.21 -8.25
C MET A 34 8.79 18.84 -9.46
N CYS A 35 8.93 20.16 -9.44
CA CYS A 35 9.67 20.89 -10.45
C CYS A 35 11.15 20.50 -10.42
N GLY A 36 11.69 19.98 -11.53
CA GLY A 36 13.12 19.70 -11.65
C GLY A 36 14.01 20.94 -11.61
N LYS A 37 13.46 22.15 -11.81
CA LYS A 37 14.20 23.42 -11.79
C LYS A 37 14.22 24.07 -10.41
N CYS A 38 13.04 24.29 -9.79
CA CYS A 38 12.93 25.02 -8.53
C CYS A 38 12.60 24.14 -7.31
N GLY A 39 12.33 22.84 -7.49
CA GLY A 39 12.01 21.92 -6.40
C GLY A 39 10.61 22.05 -5.81
N GLN A 40 9.80 23.01 -6.27
CA GLN A 40 8.43 23.21 -5.79
C GLN A 40 7.47 22.11 -6.27
N THR A 41 6.41 21.85 -5.50
CA THR A 41 5.41 20.82 -5.78
C THR A 41 4.21 21.32 -6.59
N GLN A 42 4.12 22.64 -6.83
CA GLN A 42 3.05 23.24 -7.63
C GLN A 42 3.31 22.99 -9.13
N ILE A 43 2.89 21.81 -9.57
CA ILE A 43 2.97 21.35 -10.95
C ILE A 43 1.54 21.23 -11.49
N VAL A 44 1.30 21.92 -12.60
CA VAL A 44 0.01 22.01 -13.27
C VAL A 44 0.10 21.38 -14.65
N ARG A 45 -1.06 21.03 -15.21
CA ARG A 45 -1.20 20.51 -16.56
C ARG A 45 -2.42 21.15 -17.21
N ASP A 46 -2.35 21.34 -18.52
CA ASP A 46 -3.51 21.76 -19.30
C ASP A 46 -4.53 20.63 -19.38
N ALA A 47 -5.79 20.97 -19.22
CA ALA A 47 -6.88 20.02 -19.24
C ALA A 47 -8.14 20.69 -19.77
N TRP A 48 -8.98 19.93 -20.49
CA TRP A 48 -10.31 20.39 -20.82
C TRP A 48 -11.35 19.67 -19.97
N ALA A 49 -12.31 20.46 -19.50
CA ALA A 49 -13.45 20.00 -18.73
C ALA A 49 -14.73 20.17 -19.56
N TYR A 50 -15.75 19.37 -19.27
CA TYR A 50 -17.09 19.56 -19.82
C TYR A 50 -18.07 19.93 -18.71
N TRP A 51 -19.13 20.66 -19.06
CA TRP A 51 -20.21 20.96 -18.13
C TRP A 51 -21.13 19.74 -17.95
N SER A 52 -21.19 19.19 -16.74
CA SER A 52 -22.08 18.07 -16.40
C SER A 52 -23.46 18.59 -15.99
N LEU A 53 -24.50 18.20 -16.73
CA LEU A 53 -25.88 18.54 -16.38
C LEU A 53 -26.38 17.78 -15.14
N LEU A 54 -25.86 16.57 -14.89
CA LEU A 54 -26.23 15.74 -13.74
C LEU A 54 -25.75 16.37 -12.43
N THR A 55 -24.49 16.81 -12.40
CA THR A 55 -23.85 17.35 -11.19
C THR A 55 -23.84 18.88 -11.14
N ARG A 56 -24.27 19.57 -12.21
CA ARG A 56 -24.25 21.03 -12.37
C ARG A 56 -22.87 21.64 -12.09
N SER A 57 -21.83 20.97 -12.57
CA SER A 57 -20.43 21.31 -12.34
C SER A 57 -19.57 21.02 -13.56
N TRP A 58 -18.39 21.66 -13.64
CA TRP A 58 -17.35 21.26 -14.58
C TRP A 58 -16.72 19.93 -14.15
N THR A 59 -16.59 19.00 -15.10
CA THR A 59 -15.97 17.68 -14.89
C THR A 59 -14.77 17.53 -15.82
N LEU A 60 -13.62 17.14 -15.24
CA LEU A 60 -12.40 16.88 -16.00
C LEU A 60 -12.64 15.78 -17.04
N LYS A 61 -12.27 16.04 -18.30
CA LYS A 61 -12.40 15.07 -19.40
C LYS A 61 -11.07 14.40 -19.73
N THR A 62 -10.03 15.20 -19.93
CA THR A 62 -8.72 14.74 -20.39
C THR A 62 -7.67 15.77 -20.01
N VAL A 63 -6.45 15.29 -19.75
CA VAL A 63 -5.26 16.09 -19.43
C VAL A 63 -4.25 15.96 -20.58
N PHE A 64 -3.64 17.06 -20.99
CA PHE A 64 -2.69 17.14 -22.11
C PHE A 64 -1.22 17.12 -21.67
N ASP A 65 -0.34 17.15 -22.66
CA ASP A 65 0.97 16.48 -22.71
C ASP A 65 2.02 17.11 -21.78
N GLY A 66 1.92 18.42 -21.56
CA GLY A 66 2.92 19.20 -20.84
C GLY A 66 2.65 19.28 -19.34
N PHE A 67 3.74 19.27 -18.55
CA PHE A 67 3.74 19.71 -17.17
C PHE A 67 4.31 21.12 -17.11
N SER A 68 3.65 22.00 -16.36
CA SER A 68 4.09 23.37 -16.12
C SER A 68 4.28 23.59 -14.63
N CYS A 69 5.20 24.46 -14.25
CA CYS A 69 5.40 24.84 -12.86
C CYS A 69 4.98 26.29 -12.66
N ASP A 70 4.03 26.53 -11.75
CA ASP A 70 3.52 27.87 -11.45
C ASP A 70 4.63 28.81 -10.99
N ASN A 71 5.56 28.30 -10.19
CA ASN A 71 6.68 29.10 -9.70
C ASN A 71 7.72 29.44 -10.79
N CYS A 72 7.92 28.56 -11.77
CA CYS A 72 8.82 28.83 -12.89
C CYS A 72 8.13 29.56 -14.05
N GLY A 73 6.80 29.60 -14.08
CA GLY A 73 6.02 30.23 -15.14
C GLY A 73 6.14 29.54 -16.49
N GLY A 74 6.46 28.25 -16.54
CA GLY A 74 6.65 27.55 -17.82
C GLY A 74 6.79 26.05 -17.71
N GLU A 75 6.98 25.42 -18.87
CA GLU A 75 7.07 23.98 -19.02
C GLU A 75 8.30 23.39 -18.31
N VAL A 76 8.07 22.24 -17.68
CA VAL A 76 9.06 21.51 -16.89
C VAL A 76 8.89 20.00 -17.08
N THR A 77 9.99 19.27 -16.91
CA THR A 77 9.93 17.83 -16.70
C THR A 77 9.88 17.58 -15.19
N PRO A 78 8.81 16.97 -14.64
CA PRO A 78 8.73 16.74 -13.22
C PRO A 78 9.68 15.64 -12.77
N ILE A 79 10.19 15.78 -11.55
CA ILE A 79 10.84 14.71 -10.82
C ILE A 79 9.80 14.11 -9.89
N TRP A 80 9.46 12.86 -10.10
CA TRP A 80 8.52 12.14 -9.26
C TRP A 80 9.16 11.75 -7.93
N LYS A 81 8.43 12.04 -6.86
CA LYS A 81 8.76 11.61 -5.50
C LYS A 81 7.61 10.83 -4.91
N VAL A 82 7.89 10.18 -3.79
CA VAL A 82 6.93 9.39 -3.03
C VAL A 82 6.81 9.97 -1.63
N ASP A 83 5.58 10.26 -1.21
CA ASP A 83 5.29 10.63 0.17
C ASP A 83 5.24 9.36 1.04
N LYS A 84 6.34 9.11 1.75
CA LYS A 84 6.47 7.95 2.64
C LYS A 84 5.49 8.02 3.82
N THR A 85 5.21 9.21 4.35
CA THR A 85 4.31 9.38 5.49
C THR A 85 2.87 9.13 5.09
N PHE A 86 2.44 9.66 3.95
CA PHE A 86 1.12 9.37 3.38
C PHE A 86 0.95 7.86 3.16
N ARG A 87 1.95 7.21 2.54
CA ARG A 87 1.92 5.77 2.28
C ARG A 87 1.83 4.95 3.55
N LEU A 88 2.66 5.24 4.55
CA LEU A 88 2.65 4.53 5.82
C LEU A 88 1.27 4.60 6.48
N LYS A 89 0.70 5.81 6.60
CA LYS A 89 -0.65 6.01 7.15
C LYS A 89 -1.72 5.23 6.39
N ARG A 90 -1.60 5.17 5.06
CA ARG A 90 -2.52 4.40 4.22
C ARG A 90 -2.37 2.90 4.42
N ILE A 91 -1.14 2.38 4.52
CA ILE A 91 -0.86 0.96 4.78
C ILE A 91 -1.42 0.56 6.14
N VAL A 92 -1.13 1.32 7.19
CA VAL A 92 -1.69 1.13 8.54
C VAL A 92 -3.22 1.02 8.49
N ARG A 93 -3.89 1.99 7.83
CA ARG A 93 -5.34 1.98 7.70
C ARG A 93 -5.87 0.71 7.02
N LEU A 94 -5.18 0.23 5.98
CA LEU A 94 -5.60 -0.97 5.23
C LEU A 94 -5.35 -2.26 6.03
N ASN A 95 -4.24 -2.34 6.77
CA ASN A 95 -3.94 -3.47 7.64
C ASN A 95 -4.90 -3.55 8.82
N ASP A 96 -5.20 -2.41 9.42
CA ASP A 96 -6.26 -2.27 10.42
C ASP A 96 -7.63 -2.69 9.88
N ALA A 97 -7.96 -2.30 8.65
CA ALA A 97 -9.20 -2.72 7.99
C ALA A 97 -9.24 -4.25 7.80
N LEU A 98 -8.13 -4.88 7.38
CA LEU A 98 -8.02 -6.33 7.28
C LEU A 98 -8.26 -7.02 8.63
N ARG A 99 -7.59 -6.58 9.71
CA ARG A 99 -7.77 -7.17 11.04
C ARG A 99 -9.21 -7.10 11.53
N ARG A 100 -9.97 -6.09 11.08
CA ARG A 100 -11.40 -5.90 11.40
C ARG A 100 -12.35 -6.53 10.37
N GLY A 101 -11.84 -7.24 9.36
CA GLY A 101 -12.65 -7.91 8.33
C GLY A 101 -13.26 -6.98 7.28
N GLN A 102 -12.62 -5.83 7.01
CA GLN A 102 -13.13 -4.77 6.14
C GLN A 102 -12.29 -4.57 4.86
N ASP A 103 -11.30 -5.42 4.60
CA ASP A 103 -10.42 -5.28 3.42
C ASP A 103 -11.01 -5.93 2.16
N LYS A 104 -10.76 -5.33 1.00
CA LYS A 104 -11.38 -5.72 -0.27
C LYS A 104 -10.88 -7.08 -0.81
N HIS A 105 -9.58 -7.30 -0.73
CA HIS A 105 -8.91 -8.50 -1.25
C HIS A 105 -8.09 -9.13 -0.14
N ASN A 106 -8.66 -10.12 0.53
CA ASN A 106 -8.01 -10.71 1.69
C ASN A 106 -8.19 -12.23 1.84
N THR A 107 -7.26 -12.82 2.58
CA THR A 107 -7.35 -14.17 3.13
C THR A 107 -6.97 -14.14 4.60
N VAL A 108 -7.73 -14.83 5.45
CA VAL A 108 -7.35 -15.11 6.84
C VAL A 108 -6.94 -16.57 6.94
N VAL A 109 -5.75 -16.82 7.46
CA VAL A 109 -5.15 -18.15 7.66
C VAL A 109 -4.94 -18.37 9.15
N ILE A 110 -5.43 -19.49 9.65
CA ILE A 110 -5.19 -19.95 11.02
C ILE A 110 -4.43 -21.27 10.91
N THR A 111 -3.26 -21.36 11.55
CA THR A 111 -2.41 -22.57 11.49
C THR A 111 -3.07 -23.78 12.13
N ALA A 112 -2.66 -24.97 11.69
CA ALA A 112 -3.23 -26.22 12.16
C ALA A 112 -3.04 -26.43 13.67
N GLY A 113 -1.93 -25.98 14.27
CA GLY A 113 -1.72 -26.07 15.71
C GLY A 113 -2.74 -25.24 16.50
N LEU A 114 -3.04 -24.03 16.02
CA LEU A 114 -4.03 -23.16 16.65
C LEU A 114 -5.47 -23.66 16.44
N GLN A 115 -5.78 -24.27 15.29
CA GLN A 115 -7.12 -24.82 15.03
C GLN A 115 -7.57 -25.89 16.05
N GLN A 116 -6.62 -26.58 16.70
CA GLN A 116 -6.92 -27.62 17.70
C GLN A 116 -7.56 -27.08 18.98
N PHE A 117 -7.49 -25.77 19.23
CA PHE A 117 -8.04 -25.14 20.44
C PHE A 117 -9.56 -24.95 20.39
N GLY A 118 -10.19 -25.23 19.25
CA GLY A 118 -11.65 -25.18 19.07
C GLY A 118 -12.20 -23.78 18.77
N GLU A 119 -13.42 -23.74 18.22
CA GLU A 119 -14.01 -22.54 17.63
C GLU A 119 -14.18 -21.37 18.60
N ALA A 120 -14.55 -21.65 19.86
CA ALA A 120 -14.74 -20.61 20.87
C ALA A 120 -13.42 -19.87 21.18
N TYR A 121 -12.31 -20.61 21.25
CA TYR A 121 -10.99 -20.03 21.45
C TYR A 121 -10.56 -19.22 20.22
N LEU A 122 -10.75 -19.77 19.01
CA LEU A 122 -10.44 -19.07 17.77
C LEU A 122 -11.23 -17.76 17.62
N ALA A 123 -12.50 -17.73 18.04
CA ALA A 123 -13.30 -16.51 18.03
C ALA A 123 -12.70 -15.43 18.95
N SER A 124 -12.28 -15.80 20.16
CA SER A 124 -11.58 -14.89 21.10
C SER A 124 -10.26 -14.39 20.53
N VAL A 125 -9.51 -15.25 19.85
CA VAL A 125 -8.27 -14.87 19.15
C VAL A 125 -8.54 -13.85 18.05
N CYS A 126 -9.52 -14.10 17.18
CA CYS A 126 -9.89 -13.16 16.11
C CYS A 126 -10.34 -11.80 16.66
N GLN A 127 -11.11 -11.79 17.75
CA GLN A 127 -11.49 -10.54 18.44
C GLN A 127 -10.29 -9.79 19.00
N ALA A 128 -9.35 -10.50 19.63
CA ALA A 128 -8.12 -9.90 20.14
C ALA A 128 -7.24 -9.32 19.02
N VAL A 129 -7.12 -10.01 17.88
CA VAL A 129 -6.40 -9.48 16.70
C VAL A 129 -7.08 -8.26 16.11
N ALA A 130 -8.42 -8.25 16.02
CA ALA A 130 -9.18 -7.11 15.51
C ALA A 130 -9.06 -5.87 16.42
N GLY A 131 -9.01 -6.07 17.73
CA GLY A 131 -8.88 -5.02 18.74
C GLY A 131 -7.45 -4.61 19.10
N PHE A 132 -6.42 -5.28 18.56
CA PHE A 132 -5.04 -5.02 18.94
C PHE A 132 -4.58 -3.60 18.59
N ASP A 133 -4.05 -2.90 19.59
CA ASP A 133 -3.53 -1.52 19.51
C ASP A 133 -2.16 -1.33 20.21
N GLN A 134 -1.59 -2.41 20.78
CA GLN A 134 -0.33 -2.38 21.53
C GLN A 134 0.91 -2.48 20.63
N PHE A 135 0.97 -1.62 19.62
CA PHE A 135 2.11 -1.54 18.70
C PHE A 135 3.31 -0.86 19.36
N CYS A 136 4.49 -1.47 19.21
CA CYS A 136 5.76 -0.96 19.72
C CYS A 136 6.90 -1.34 18.78
N GLU A 137 8.07 -0.75 18.96
CA GLU A 137 9.23 -1.00 18.09
C GLU A 137 9.63 -2.50 18.03
N ALA A 138 9.37 -3.26 19.10
CA ALA A 138 9.69 -4.68 19.15
C ALA A 138 8.72 -5.58 18.35
N ASN A 139 7.48 -5.16 18.14
CA ASN A 139 6.47 -5.95 17.40
C ASN A 139 6.02 -5.28 16.09
N ASP A 140 6.38 -4.04 15.82
CA ASP A 140 6.02 -3.32 14.60
C ASP A 140 7.18 -2.41 14.15
N PRO A 141 8.33 -3.01 13.76
CA PRO A 141 9.51 -2.25 13.35
C PRO A 141 9.27 -1.41 12.08
N HIS A 142 8.27 -1.77 11.28
CA HIS A 142 7.89 -1.05 10.07
C HIS A 142 6.80 0.00 10.31
N GLN A 143 6.18 0.02 11.50
CA GLN A 143 5.06 0.91 11.86
C GLN A 143 3.85 0.72 10.93
N GLU A 144 3.72 -0.46 10.34
CA GLU A 144 2.70 -0.78 9.35
C GLU A 144 1.50 -1.48 9.97
N HIS A 145 1.56 -1.82 11.26
CA HIS A 145 0.57 -2.64 11.93
C HIS A 145 0.40 -4.01 11.24
N ASP A 146 1.49 -4.57 10.73
CA ASP A 146 1.52 -5.83 9.97
C ASP A 146 1.99 -7.02 10.80
N PHE A 147 2.34 -6.83 12.07
CA PHE A 147 2.68 -7.90 13.00
C PHE A 147 2.21 -7.57 14.41
N GLY A 148 1.88 -8.61 15.19
CA GLY A 148 1.62 -8.46 16.61
C GLY A 148 1.71 -9.77 17.38
N ALA A 149 1.79 -9.62 18.70
CA ALA A 149 1.84 -10.72 19.64
C ALA A 149 0.77 -10.55 20.71
N ILE A 150 0.00 -11.60 20.98
CA ILE A 150 -1.04 -11.62 22.01
C ILE A 150 -0.88 -12.86 22.88
N THR A 151 -1.37 -12.77 24.11
CA THR A 151 -1.41 -13.90 25.04
C THR A 151 -2.85 -14.08 25.51
N ILE A 152 -3.41 -15.28 25.31
CA ILE A 152 -4.75 -15.66 25.76
C ILE A 152 -4.62 -16.96 26.55
N ASP A 153 -5.15 -17.00 27.77
CA ASP A 153 -5.09 -18.18 28.66
C ASP A 153 -3.67 -18.77 28.83
N GLY A 154 -2.67 -17.88 28.90
CA GLY A 154 -1.25 -18.26 29.03
C GLY A 154 -0.60 -18.74 27.73
N THR A 155 -1.35 -18.86 26.63
CA THR A 155 -0.85 -19.26 25.32
C THR A 155 -0.44 -18.03 24.51
N LYS A 156 0.83 -17.99 24.11
CA LYS A 156 1.37 -16.91 23.28
C LYS A 156 1.11 -17.19 21.80
N LEU A 157 0.58 -16.18 21.11
CA LEU A 157 0.18 -16.23 19.71
C LEU A 157 0.85 -15.09 18.95
N PHE A 158 1.15 -15.33 17.68
CA PHE A 158 1.57 -14.30 16.74
C PHE A 158 0.55 -14.17 15.62
N TRP A 159 0.48 -12.98 15.07
CA TRP A 159 -0.20 -12.73 13.82
C TRP A 159 0.65 -11.83 12.94
N LYS A 160 0.51 -12.00 11.63
CA LYS A 160 1.20 -11.16 10.63
C LYS A 160 0.35 -10.93 9.39
N ILE A 161 0.67 -9.89 8.63
CA ILE A 161 0.04 -9.56 7.36
C ILE A 161 1.09 -9.58 6.24
N ASP A 162 0.92 -10.50 5.29
CA ASP A 162 1.74 -10.57 4.09
C ASP A 162 1.01 -9.92 2.90
N TYR A 163 1.77 -9.33 1.97
CA TYR A 163 1.24 -8.61 0.79
C TYR A 163 1.55 -9.35 -0.51
N PHE A 164 0.52 -9.72 -1.25
CA PHE A 164 0.62 -10.40 -2.56
C PHE A 164 -0.07 -9.61 -3.66
N ASN A 165 0.25 -9.89 -4.92
CA ASN A 165 -0.61 -9.51 -6.03
C ASN A 165 -1.97 -10.25 -5.96
N LEU A 166 -2.93 -9.82 -6.77
CA LEU A 166 -4.28 -10.39 -6.76
C LEU A 166 -4.30 -11.88 -7.14
N GLU A 167 -3.36 -12.35 -7.96
CA GLU A 167 -3.22 -13.77 -8.31
C GLU A 167 -2.54 -14.61 -7.22
N MET A 168 -2.10 -14.00 -6.12
CA MET A 168 -1.41 -14.65 -5.00
C MET A 168 -0.17 -15.48 -5.40
N ASN A 169 0.54 -15.07 -6.46
CA ASN A 169 1.72 -15.78 -6.98
C ASN A 169 3.03 -15.00 -6.87
N ALA A 170 2.95 -13.73 -6.46
CA ALA A 170 4.09 -12.84 -6.22
C ALA A 170 3.74 -11.78 -5.18
N HIS A 171 4.74 -11.05 -4.69
CA HIS A 171 4.50 -9.89 -3.82
C HIS A 171 3.81 -8.75 -4.57
N SER A 172 2.94 -8.02 -3.88
CA SER A 172 2.34 -6.80 -4.44
C SER A 172 3.42 -5.78 -4.77
N LEU A 173 3.30 -5.12 -5.92
CA LEU A 173 4.18 -4.03 -6.34
C LEU A 173 3.94 -2.75 -5.55
N ASP A 174 2.75 -2.59 -4.97
CA ASP A 174 2.43 -1.45 -4.14
C ASP A 174 1.42 -1.81 -3.04
N LYS A 175 1.93 -2.17 -1.85
CA LYS A 175 1.10 -2.45 -0.68
C LYS A 175 0.22 -1.27 -0.23
N ALA A 176 0.51 -0.03 -0.64
CA ALA A 176 -0.40 1.10 -0.36
C ALA A 176 -1.60 1.15 -1.34
N ASN A 177 -1.58 0.35 -2.41
CA ASN A 177 -2.64 0.26 -3.39
C ASN A 177 -3.52 -0.98 -3.13
N GLU A 178 -4.76 -0.76 -2.70
CA GLU A 178 -5.71 -1.82 -2.38
C GLU A 178 -6.28 -2.52 -3.62
N ASP A 179 -6.23 -1.87 -4.79
CA ASP A 179 -6.77 -2.43 -6.03
C ASP A 179 -5.82 -3.43 -6.71
N ILE A 180 -4.57 -3.55 -6.24
CA ILE A 180 -3.59 -4.51 -6.77
C ILE A 180 -2.94 -5.38 -5.68
N THR A 181 -3.35 -5.20 -4.42
CA THR A 181 -2.78 -5.91 -3.28
C THR A 181 -3.82 -6.84 -2.66
N HIS A 182 -3.49 -8.12 -2.59
CA HIS A 182 -4.17 -9.10 -1.76
C HIS A 182 -3.43 -9.26 -0.43
N ARG A 183 -4.11 -9.03 0.69
CA ARG A 183 -3.51 -9.14 2.02
C ARG A 183 -3.84 -10.47 2.69
N VAL A 184 -2.82 -11.12 3.26
CA VAL A 184 -2.99 -12.39 3.96
C VAL A 184 -2.71 -12.18 5.44
N LEU A 185 -3.75 -12.22 6.27
CA LEU A 185 -3.61 -12.27 7.72
C LEU A 185 -3.34 -13.73 8.13
N THR A 186 -2.18 -14.02 8.69
CA THR A 186 -1.87 -15.32 9.28
C THR A 186 -1.86 -15.21 10.80
N ILE A 187 -2.60 -16.09 11.48
CA ILE A 187 -2.65 -16.21 12.94
C ILE A 187 -2.11 -17.58 13.34
N MET A 188 -1.16 -17.63 14.27
CA MET A 188 -0.42 -18.83 14.62
C MET A 188 0.00 -18.86 16.09
N LEU A 189 0.34 -20.04 16.59
CA LEU A 189 1.04 -20.20 17.86
C LEU A 189 2.42 -19.56 17.76
N ALA A 190 2.90 -18.96 18.85
CA ALA A 190 4.25 -18.40 18.88
C ALA A 190 5.35 -19.47 18.67
N SER A 191 5.05 -20.75 18.90
CA SER A 191 5.94 -21.89 18.64
C SER A 191 5.98 -22.33 17.17
N GLU A 192 5.09 -21.82 16.33
CA GLU A 192 5.03 -22.11 14.89
C GLU A 192 5.76 -21.05 14.04
N TYR A 193 6.35 -20.05 14.67
CA TYR A 193 7.08 -18.94 14.07
C TYR A 193 8.59 -19.07 14.35
#